data_AF-A0A2P8C7G2-F1
#
_entry.id   AF-A0A2P8C7G2-F1
#
_cell.length_a   1.000
_cell.length_b   1.000
_cell.length_c   1.000
_cell.angle_alpha   90.00
_cell.angle_beta   90.00
_cell.angle_gamma   90.00
#
_symmetry.space_group_name_H-M   'P 1'
#
loop_
_entity.id
_entity.type
_entity.pdbx_description
1 polymer ?
#
loop_
_entity_poly.entity_id
_entity_poly.type
_entity_poly.pdbx_seq_one_letter_code
_entity_poly.pdbx_strand_id
1 'polypeptide(L)'
;MTQFRKPKGIQTLKLISLILVLGTLSSTSRAANEKKQQKEEWHIPAHYQKAPEWLKDAKFGIYFHWGVLSVPAYANDWYARNMHIKGTNAYKHQVATYGPLNKFGYQDFVPMFKAQHFNADQWANLFFKAGAKFAGQVAEHHDGFSMWASKINPWNVKDMGPHEDVMAKLSKAIHGRGLKFVTTFHMARNLQIYANSPKAQSDTSYYPYNKNMFTSSTDPKLRMLYGNIPANQFDKNWLGKLEEVISNYHPDLIYFDGLLTKIPQSYRQDFINYYLKSAAKNHQQVVITHKDEDLPDQVSARDFERGRPNKLLPYTWMCDETVGIGSWSYVKGLAIKPAAEIIHELLDIVSKNGVMMLNISPRADGVIPDNQQKVLLDIGNWLHQYGEAVYDTRPWIVFGEGPTRLKKGGAFQSKVEYTSRDVRYTTRPNTIYATVLGWPGANKEMVLTAFAKSKMGGNLKIESISVPGKNDSINWKWKKDGLHIVMPAQIPNSIATVFKIKTSGKAILKHIM
;
A
#
# COMPACT_ATOMS: atom_id res chain seq x y z
N MET A 1 -25.60 61.24 37.41
CA MET A 1 -26.26 62.40 36.77
C MET A 1 -25.19 63.32 36.21
N THR A 2 -25.46 63.94 35.04
CA THR A 2 -24.77 65.08 34.39
C THR A 2 -23.29 64.91 34.00
N GLN A 3 -22.91 64.76 32.72
CA GLN A 3 -22.98 65.65 31.54
C GLN A 3 -21.75 66.56 31.31
N PHE A 4 -21.15 66.40 30.12
CA PHE A 4 -20.50 67.36 29.20
C PHE A 4 -19.36 68.30 29.66
N ARG A 5 -18.23 68.28 28.93
CA ARG A 5 -17.85 69.29 27.89
C ARG A 5 -16.43 69.04 27.32
N LYS A 6 -16.27 69.25 26.00
CA LYS A 6 -14.98 69.50 25.28
C LYS A 6 -14.59 70.99 25.38
N PRO A 7 -13.32 71.37 25.09
CA PRO A 7 -12.97 72.01 23.81
C PRO A 7 -11.56 71.64 23.26
N LYS A 8 -11.38 71.41 21.94
CA LYS A 8 -10.89 72.26 20.82
C LYS A 8 -9.36 72.52 20.72
N GLY A 9 -8.83 72.19 19.52
CA GLY A 9 -7.65 72.79 18.85
C GLY A 9 -6.69 71.73 18.27
N ILE A 10 -6.03 71.82 17.11
CA ILE A 10 -5.90 72.74 15.96
C ILE A 10 -5.34 71.90 14.76
N GLN A 11 -5.76 72.24 13.53
CA GLN A 11 -5.17 72.17 12.15
C GLN A 11 -3.96 71.23 11.84
N THR A 12 -3.80 70.59 10.66
CA THR A 12 -3.64 71.18 9.31
C THR A 12 -3.83 70.18 8.13
N LEU A 13 -3.92 70.77 6.93
CA LEU A 13 -4.37 70.33 5.59
C LEU A 13 -3.80 69.04 4.97
N LYS A 14 -4.63 68.37 4.16
CA LYS A 14 -4.24 67.44 3.08
C LYS A 14 -4.36 68.12 1.71
N LEU A 15 -3.31 68.03 0.90
CA LEU A 15 -3.28 68.47 -0.50
C LEU A 15 -3.69 67.31 -1.42
N ILE A 16 -4.62 67.59 -2.34
CA ILE A 16 -5.04 66.71 -3.45
C ILE A 16 -4.16 67.04 -4.66
N SER A 17 -3.71 66.02 -5.41
CA SER A 17 -3.28 66.21 -6.79
C SER A 17 -3.68 65.03 -7.66
N LEU A 18 -4.38 65.39 -8.72
CA LEU A 18 -4.98 64.62 -9.80
C LEU A 18 -3.95 64.47 -10.93
N ILE A 19 -3.77 63.28 -11.52
CA ILE A 19 -3.04 63.14 -12.79
C ILE A 19 -3.86 62.34 -13.80
N LEU A 20 -4.00 62.96 -14.97
CA LEU A 20 -4.74 62.59 -16.18
C LEU A 20 -4.05 61.47 -16.97
N VAL A 21 -4.88 60.75 -17.72
CA VAL A 21 -4.52 59.76 -18.75
C VAL A 21 -4.09 60.44 -20.06
N LEU A 22 -3.04 59.91 -20.70
CA LEU A 22 -2.77 60.06 -22.14
C LEU A 22 -2.12 58.75 -22.65
N GLY A 23 -2.62 58.24 -23.77
CA GLY A 23 -2.31 56.91 -24.27
C GLY A 23 -1.45 56.85 -25.54
N THR A 24 -1.15 55.60 -25.87
CA THR A 24 -0.86 54.98 -27.17
C THR A 24 0.60 54.73 -27.60
N LEU A 25 0.77 53.48 -28.06
CA LEU A 25 1.75 52.90 -28.98
C LEU A 25 3.08 52.38 -28.42
N SER A 26 3.06 51.09 -28.06
CA SER A 26 4.12 50.14 -28.38
C SER A 26 3.50 48.75 -28.54
N SER A 27 3.05 48.48 -29.76
CA SER A 27 2.61 47.18 -30.23
C SER A 27 3.81 46.24 -30.38
N THR A 28 4.03 45.34 -29.42
CA THR A 28 4.74 44.05 -29.57
C THR A 28 4.77 43.31 -28.22
N SER A 29 3.61 42.90 -27.70
CA SER A 29 3.61 42.00 -26.52
C SER A 29 2.37 41.11 -26.40
N ARG A 30 1.63 40.89 -27.50
CA ARG A 30 0.40 40.09 -27.47
C ARG A 30 0.51 38.67 -28.02
N ALA A 31 1.72 38.19 -28.30
CA ALA A 31 1.97 36.81 -28.75
C ALA A 31 2.79 35.97 -27.77
N ALA A 32 3.09 36.49 -26.57
CA ALA A 32 3.97 35.82 -25.61
C ALA A 32 3.40 35.87 -24.18
N ASN A 33 2.14 35.48 -23.97
CA ASN A 33 1.73 35.06 -22.63
C ASN A 33 0.47 34.18 -22.53
N GLU A 34 0.05 33.53 -23.63
CA GLU A 34 -0.93 32.44 -23.55
C GLU A 34 -0.25 31.08 -23.73
N LYS A 35 0.81 30.81 -22.95
CA LYS A 35 0.97 29.44 -22.45
C LYS A 35 -0.08 29.25 -21.37
N LYS A 36 -1.33 29.06 -21.81
CA LYS A 36 -2.28 28.22 -21.06
C LYS A 36 -1.48 27.00 -20.66
N GLN A 37 -1.31 26.82 -19.36
CA GLN A 37 -0.86 25.56 -18.80
C GLN A 37 -1.92 24.53 -19.19
N GLN A 38 -1.81 24.01 -20.40
CA GLN A 38 -2.61 22.92 -20.90
C GLN A 38 -2.32 21.82 -19.88
N LYS A 39 -3.29 21.53 -19.01
CA LYS A 39 -3.23 20.35 -18.17
C LYS A 39 -3.05 19.20 -19.16
N GLU A 40 -1.82 18.72 -19.33
CA GLU A 40 -1.52 17.65 -20.26
C GLU A 40 -2.42 16.48 -19.88
N GLU A 41 -3.31 16.12 -20.79
CA GLU A 41 -4.38 15.17 -20.54
C GLU A 41 -3.78 13.76 -20.37
N TRP A 42 -4.25 13.03 -19.35
CA TRP A 42 -3.84 11.64 -19.15
C TRP A 42 -4.57 10.77 -20.18
N HIS A 43 -3.82 10.14 -21.09
CA HIS A 43 -4.40 9.31 -22.13
C HIS A 43 -4.65 7.90 -21.58
N ILE A 44 -5.92 7.53 -21.44
CA ILE A 44 -6.34 6.25 -20.88
C ILE A 44 -7.11 5.48 -21.95
N PRO A 45 -6.67 4.28 -22.34
CA PRO A 45 -7.44 3.44 -23.24
C PRO A 45 -8.83 3.16 -22.67
N ALA A 46 -9.89 3.28 -23.48
CA ALA A 46 -11.27 3.13 -23.03
C ALA A 46 -11.59 1.78 -22.36
N HIS A 47 -10.82 0.73 -22.68
CA HIS A 47 -10.97 -0.61 -22.12
C HIS A 47 -10.18 -0.84 -20.82
N TYR A 48 -9.31 0.10 -20.42
CA TYR A 48 -8.53 -0.04 -19.20
C TYR A 48 -9.41 0.12 -17.96
N GLN A 49 -9.17 -0.73 -16.97
CA GLN A 49 -9.83 -0.67 -15.67
C GLN A 49 -8.76 -0.62 -14.58
N LYS A 50 -8.73 0.46 -13.79
CA LYS A 50 -7.81 0.62 -12.66
C LYS A 50 -7.89 -0.49 -11.60
N ALA A 51 -9.05 -1.13 -11.51
CA ALA A 51 -9.30 -2.30 -10.70
C ALA A 51 -10.01 -3.34 -11.59
N PRO A 52 -9.28 -4.23 -12.26
CA PRO A 52 -9.87 -5.32 -13.04
C PRO A 52 -10.52 -6.36 -12.10
N GLU A 53 -11.40 -7.20 -12.65
CA GLU A 53 -12.13 -8.20 -11.85
C GLU A 53 -11.20 -9.13 -11.07
N TRP A 54 -10.07 -9.54 -11.66
CA TRP A 54 -9.11 -10.40 -10.95
C TRP A 54 -8.61 -9.77 -9.64
N LEU A 55 -8.38 -8.44 -9.61
CA LEU A 55 -7.95 -7.75 -8.40
C LEU A 55 -9.09 -7.70 -7.38
N LYS A 56 -10.30 -7.37 -7.86
CA LYS A 56 -11.51 -7.35 -7.03
C LYS A 56 -11.79 -8.72 -6.43
N ASP A 57 -11.48 -9.80 -7.11
CA ASP A 57 -11.72 -11.17 -6.65
C ASP A 57 -10.59 -11.71 -5.78
N ALA A 58 -9.36 -11.23 -6.00
CA ALA A 58 -8.16 -11.68 -5.31
C ALA A 58 -8.16 -11.43 -3.80
N LYS A 59 -8.56 -10.23 -3.36
CA LYS A 59 -8.64 -9.74 -1.95
C LYS A 59 -7.35 -9.72 -1.13
N PHE A 60 -6.47 -10.70 -1.31
CA PHE A 60 -5.29 -10.91 -0.49
C PHE A 60 -4.09 -11.27 -1.37
N GLY A 61 -2.98 -10.58 -1.14
CA GLY A 61 -1.69 -10.89 -1.72
C GLY A 61 -0.54 -10.63 -0.76
N ILE A 62 0.66 -11.02 -1.17
CA ILE A 62 1.86 -10.92 -0.34
C ILE A 62 2.98 -10.20 -1.09
N TYR A 63 3.63 -9.25 -0.43
CA TYR A 63 4.88 -8.69 -0.92
C TYR A 63 5.95 -8.69 0.18
N PHE A 64 7.15 -8.21 -0.12
CA PHE A 64 8.23 -8.23 0.85
C PHE A 64 9.30 -7.15 0.62
N HIS A 65 9.75 -6.56 1.72
CA HIS A 65 10.92 -5.69 1.77
C HIS A 65 12.17 -6.52 2.04
N TRP A 66 12.86 -6.88 0.95
CA TRP A 66 14.05 -7.71 0.97
C TRP A 66 15.10 -7.19 -0.04
N GLY A 67 16.33 -7.03 0.43
CA GLY A 67 17.46 -6.54 -0.36
C GLY A 67 18.65 -6.20 0.52
N VAL A 68 19.53 -5.31 0.05
CA VAL A 68 20.70 -4.83 0.81
C VAL A 68 20.27 -4.20 2.15
N LEU A 69 19.11 -3.55 2.18
CA LEU A 69 18.50 -2.99 3.39
C LEU A 69 18.28 -4.03 4.52
N SER A 70 18.22 -5.33 4.19
CA SER A 70 18.04 -6.42 5.16
C SER A 70 19.35 -6.87 5.80
N VAL A 71 20.52 -6.47 5.26
CA VAL A 71 21.84 -6.89 5.74
C VAL A 71 22.13 -6.39 7.16
N PRO A 72 21.91 -5.09 7.50
CA PRO A 72 22.22 -4.60 8.84
C PRO A 72 21.34 -5.23 9.93
N ALA A 73 20.16 -5.74 9.56
CA ALA A 73 19.17 -6.33 10.45
C ALA A 73 18.88 -5.48 11.70
N TYR A 74 18.84 -4.15 11.55
CA TYR A 74 18.75 -3.20 12.65
C TYR A 74 17.86 -2.00 12.31
N ALA A 75 17.21 -1.43 13.34
CA ALA A 75 16.28 -0.30 13.26
C ALA A 75 15.06 -0.56 12.36
N ASN A 76 15.15 -0.31 11.06
CA ASN A 76 14.10 -0.55 10.07
C ASN A 76 14.64 -0.43 8.63
N ASP A 77 13.76 -0.54 7.65
CA ASP A 77 13.99 -0.41 6.20
C ASP A 77 14.55 0.95 5.77
N TRP A 78 14.58 1.94 6.67
CA TRP A 78 15.23 3.23 6.48
C TRP A 78 16.65 3.29 7.06
N TYR A 79 17.24 2.16 7.43
CA TYR A 79 18.62 2.09 7.95
C TYR A 79 19.62 2.80 7.01
N ALA A 80 19.53 2.57 5.71
CA ALA A 80 20.43 3.16 4.71
C ALA A 80 20.44 4.70 4.75
N ARG A 81 19.29 5.34 4.99
CA ARG A 81 19.21 6.78 5.25
C ARG A 81 19.72 7.12 6.65
N ASN A 82 19.13 6.49 7.67
CA ASN A 82 19.27 6.91 9.06
C ASN A 82 20.69 6.67 9.59
N MET A 83 21.45 5.73 9.02
CA MET A 83 22.87 5.54 9.33
C MET A 83 23.71 6.80 9.04
N HIS A 84 23.23 7.73 8.22
CA HIS A 84 23.90 9.00 7.90
C HIS A 84 23.46 10.19 8.78
N ILE A 85 22.43 10.01 9.62
CA ILE A 85 21.86 11.08 10.44
C ILE A 85 22.34 10.90 11.89
N LYS A 86 23.26 11.79 12.32
CA LYS A 86 23.83 11.77 13.67
C LYS A 86 22.74 11.76 14.74
N GLY A 87 22.93 10.94 15.77
CA GLY A 87 22.03 10.83 16.91
C GLY A 87 20.94 9.75 16.77
N THR A 88 20.62 9.31 15.55
CA THR A 88 19.69 8.19 15.35
C THR A 88 20.27 6.88 15.87
N ASN A 89 19.40 5.91 16.17
CA ASN A 89 19.83 4.57 16.58
C ASN A 89 20.62 3.86 15.46
N ALA A 90 20.22 4.05 14.19
CA ALA A 90 20.93 3.49 13.05
C ALA A 90 22.37 4.04 12.93
N TYR A 91 22.56 5.35 13.12
CA TYR A 91 23.90 5.96 13.13
C TYR A 91 24.77 5.42 14.27
N LYS A 92 24.23 5.35 15.49
CA LYS A 92 24.96 4.81 16.65
C LYS A 92 25.37 3.36 16.41
N HIS A 93 24.44 2.54 15.94
CA HIS A 93 24.71 1.15 15.57
C HIS A 93 25.76 1.03 14.46
N GLN A 94 25.68 1.87 13.43
CA GLN A 94 26.63 1.88 12.31
C GLN A 94 28.06 2.10 12.83
N VAL A 95 28.26 3.16 13.60
CA VAL A 95 29.58 3.52 14.12
C VAL A 95 30.12 2.44 15.06
N ALA A 96 29.27 1.88 15.93
CA ALA A 96 29.68 0.86 16.88
C ALA A 96 29.99 -0.50 16.24
N THR A 97 29.29 -0.88 15.16
CA THR A 97 29.36 -2.23 14.58
C THR A 97 30.29 -2.30 13.37
N TYR A 98 30.23 -1.30 12.49
CA TYR A 98 30.91 -1.31 11.19
C TYR A 98 31.98 -0.20 11.09
N GLY A 99 31.93 0.79 11.98
CA GLY A 99 32.88 1.90 12.02
C GLY A 99 32.35 3.19 11.38
N PRO A 100 33.20 4.22 11.25
CA PRO A 100 32.78 5.53 10.80
C PRO A 100 32.37 5.54 9.32
N LEU A 101 31.39 6.37 8.97
CA LEU A 101 30.78 6.44 7.62
C LEU A 101 31.73 6.83 6.48
N ASN A 102 32.88 7.44 6.78
CA ASN A 102 33.91 7.74 5.78
C ASN A 102 34.84 6.55 5.50
N LYS A 103 34.70 5.45 6.26
CA LYS A 103 35.40 4.18 6.05
C LYS A 103 34.46 3.06 5.63
N PHE A 104 33.22 3.08 6.14
CA PHE A 104 32.18 2.10 5.81
C PHE A 104 30.86 2.82 5.49
N GLY A 105 30.51 2.89 4.22
CA GLY A 105 29.25 3.45 3.71
C GLY A 105 28.20 2.37 3.41
N TYR A 106 27.04 2.79 2.91
CA TYR A 106 25.97 1.84 2.59
C TYR A 106 26.35 0.88 1.46
N GLN A 107 27.18 1.31 0.51
CA GLN A 107 27.67 0.47 -0.58
C GLN A 107 28.42 -0.77 -0.10
N ASP A 108 29.02 -0.72 1.10
CA ASP A 108 29.82 -1.80 1.65
C ASP A 108 28.95 -2.96 2.18
N PHE A 109 27.65 -2.74 2.35
CA PHE A 109 26.68 -3.81 2.63
C PHE A 109 26.30 -4.63 1.38
N VAL A 110 26.48 -4.08 0.18
CA VAL A 110 26.10 -4.75 -1.07
C VAL A 110 26.79 -6.12 -1.24
N PRO A 111 28.12 -6.27 -1.08
CA PRO A 111 28.77 -7.59 -1.16
C PRO A 111 28.39 -8.55 -0.01
N MET A 112 27.79 -8.04 1.06
CA MET A 112 27.31 -8.86 2.18
C MET A 112 25.91 -9.44 1.91
N PHE A 113 25.15 -8.87 0.95
CA PHE A 113 23.86 -9.40 0.53
C PHE A 113 24.05 -10.58 -0.44
N LYS A 114 24.21 -11.79 0.11
CA LYS A 114 24.50 -12.99 -0.69
C LYS A 114 23.29 -13.81 -1.10
N ALA A 115 22.15 -13.67 -0.41
CA ALA A 115 20.94 -14.47 -0.64
C ALA A 115 21.16 -15.99 -0.76
N GLN A 116 22.15 -16.54 -0.06
CA GLN A 116 22.65 -17.92 -0.25
C GLN A 116 21.64 -19.06 0.04
N HIS A 117 20.53 -18.74 0.71
CA HIS A 117 19.42 -19.64 1.03
C HIS A 117 18.11 -19.24 0.32
N PHE A 118 18.16 -18.27 -0.59
CA PHE A 118 17.02 -17.87 -1.39
C PHE A 118 16.57 -19.01 -2.32
N ASN A 119 15.26 -19.28 -2.30
CA ASN A 119 14.64 -20.24 -3.19
C ASN A 119 13.25 -19.75 -3.61
N ALA A 120 13.13 -19.34 -4.89
CA ALA A 120 11.91 -18.77 -5.42
C ALA A 120 10.70 -19.74 -5.37
N ASP A 121 10.91 -21.03 -5.60
CA ASP A 121 9.83 -22.04 -5.57
C ASP A 121 9.31 -22.26 -4.16
N GLN A 122 10.19 -22.27 -3.16
CA GLN A 122 9.80 -22.36 -1.75
C GLN A 122 8.99 -21.14 -1.32
N TRP A 123 9.41 -19.93 -1.72
CA TRP A 123 8.70 -18.69 -1.44
C TRP A 123 7.32 -18.68 -2.11
N ALA A 124 7.25 -18.95 -3.42
CA ALA A 124 5.98 -19.00 -4.15
C ALA A 124 5.03 -20.06 -3.59
N ASN A 125 5.54 -21.23 -3.18
CA ASN A 125 4.75 -22.27 -2.53
C ASN A 125 4.20 -21.82 -1.18
N LEU A 126 4.99 -21.10 -0.38
CA LEU A 126 4.52 -20.53 0.88
C LEU A 126 3.41 -19.51 0.65
N PHE A 127 3.56 -18.61 -0.33
CA PHE A 127 2.54 -17.62 -0.65
C PHE A 127 1.23 -18.25 -1.13
N PHE A 128 1.34 -19.28 -1.98
CA PHE A 128 0.19 -20.09 -2.40
C PHE A 128 -0.51 -20.74 -1.21
N LYS A 129 0.24 -21.40 -0.32
CA LYS A 129 -0.31 -22.03 0.90
C LYS A 129 -0.94 -21.02 1.85
N ALA A 130 -0.42 -19.79 1.89
CA ALA A 130 -0.99 -18.69 2.67
C ALA A 130 -2.33 -18.17 2.10
N GLY A 131 -2.73 -18.61 0.91
CA GLY A 131 -3.95 -18.16 0.24
C GLY A 131 -3.79 -16.86 -0.56
N ALA A 132 -2.55 -16.39 -0.79
CA ALA A 132 -2.34 -15.24 -1.65
C ALA A 132 -2.88 -15.53 -3.07
N LYS A 133 -3.39 -14.50 -3.75
CA LYS A 133 -3.79 -14.55 -5.17
C LYS A 133 -2.84 -13.75 -6.07
N PHE A 134 -2.05 -12.89 -5.47
CA PHE A 134 -0.97 -12.17 -6.10
C PHE A 134 0.22 -12.09 -5.14
N ALA A 135 1.44 -12.09 -5.66
CA ALA A 135 2.63 -11.91 -4.85
C ALA A 135 3.79 -11.25 -5.60
N GLY A 136 4.74 -10.68 -4.87
CA GLY A 136 6.00 -10.27 -5.46
C GLY A 136 6.85 -9.33 -4.59
N GLN A 137 7.74 -8.57 -5.23
CA GLN A 137 8.90 -7.98 -4.56
C GLN A 137 8.90 -6.45 -4.63
N VAL A 138 9.47 -5.82 -3.59
CA VAL A 138 10.03 -4.46 -3.73
C VAL A 138 11.20 -4.48 -4.72
N ALA A 139 10.92 -4.07 -5.95
CA ALA A 139 11.87 -4.16 -7.07
C ALA A 139 13.04 -3.19 -6.89
N GLU A 140 12.75 -1.97 -6.42
CA GLU A 140 13.75 -1.03 -5.96
C GLU A 140 13.17 -0.22 -4.80
N HIS A 141 13.83 -0.28 -3.65
CA HIS A 141 13.47 0.55 -2.50
C HIS A 141 14.05 1.98 -2.69
N HIS A 142 14.06 2.81 -1.66
CA HIS A 142 14.64 4.16 -1.75
C HIS A 142 16.18 4.18 -1.89
N ASP A 143 16.83 3.05 -1.64
CA ASP A 143 18.28 2.91 -1.45
C ASP A 143 19.08 2.80 -2.76
N GLY A 144 18.40 2.80 -3.91
CA GLY A 144 19.03 2.84 -5.23
C GLY A 144 19.59 1.50 -5.72
N PHE A 145 19.25 0.39 -5.05
CA PHE A 145 19.68 -0.95 -5.44
C PHE A 145 18.54 -1.72 -6.13
N SER A 146 18.78 -2.14 -7.38
CA SER A 146 17.79 -2.82 -8.22
C SER A 146 17.79 -4.33 -7.98
N MET A 147 16.63 -4.89 -7.66
CA MET A 147 16.45 -6.34 -7.38
C MET A 147 16.24 -7.19 -8.64
N TRP A 148 16.60 -6.70 -9.82
CA TRP A 148 16.56 -7.40 -11.10
C TRP A 148 17.87 -7.23 -11.89
N ALA A 149 18.04 -7.93 -13.02
CA ALA A 149 19.20 -7.75 -13.91
C ALA A 149 19.11 -6.45 -14.74
N SER A 150 19.36 -5.31 -14.11
CA SER A 150 19.29 -3.99 -14.77
C SER A 150 20.48 -3.75 -15.69
N LYS A 151 20.24 -3.19 -16.87
CA LYS A 151 21.29 -2.65 -17.77
C LYS A 151 21.54 -1.17 -17.50
N ILE A 152 20.55 -0.47 -16.95
CA ILE A 152 20.64 0.95 -16.59
C ILE A 152 21.40 1.15 -15.28
N ASN A 153 21.08 0.36 -14.25
CA ASN A 153 21.66 0.53 -12.92
C ASN A 153 22.74 -0.50 -12.64
N PRO A 154 24.02 -0.11 -12.51
CA PRO A 154 25.09 -1.04 -12.16
C PRO A 154 24.99 -1.54 -10.71
N TRP A 155 24.14 -0.94 -9.87
CA TRP A 155 23.83 -1.41 -8.52
C TRP A 155 22.63 -2.34 -8.57
N ASN A 156 22.86 -3.58 -8.97
CA ASN A 156 21.81 -4.57 -9.13
C ASN A 156 22.25 -5.97 -8.67
N VAL A 157 21.28 -6.83 -8.37
CA VAL A 157 21.48 -8.21 -7.89
C VAL A 157 22.19 -9.15 -8.87
N LYS A 158 22.19 -8.84 -10.17
CA LYS A 158 22.84 -9.67 -11.18
C LYS A 158 24.34 -9.40 -11.26
N ASP A 159 24.73 -8.14 -11.13
CA ASP A 159 26.12 -7.70 -11.20
C ASP A 159 26.81 -7.71 -9.83
N MET A 160 26.03 -7.70 -8.74
CA MET A 160 26.52 -7.61 -7.36
C MET A 160 25.74 -8.52 -6.41
N GLY A 161 26.24 -8.68 -5.18
CA GLY A 161 25.53 -9.42 -4.14
C GLY A 161 25.40 -10.90 -4.52
N PRO A 162 24.18 -11.42 -4.78
CA PRO A 162 23.98 -12.82 -5.14
C PRO A 162 24.43 -13.18 -6.58
N HIS A 163 24.75 -12.20 -7.43
CA HIS A 163 25.12 -12.41 -8.84
C HIS A 163 24.06 -13.15 -9.68
N GLU A 164 22.80 -12.93 -9.33
CA GLU A 164 21.65 -13.65 -9.83
C GLU A 164 20.44 -12.73 -10.04
N ASP A 165 19.69 -12.98 -11.12
CA ASP A 165 18.42 -12.30 -11.36
C ASP A 165 17.30 -12.93 -10.51
N VAL A 166 17.18 -12.47 -9.26
CA VAL A 166 16.16 -12.97 -8.33
C VAL A 166 14.75 -12.62 -8.78
N MET A 167 14.57 -11.50 -9.50
CA MET A 167 13.28 -11.07 -10.06
C MET A 167 12.77 -12.06 -11.10
N ALA A 168 13.64 -12.49 -12.03
CA ALA A 168 13.30 -13.50 -13.04
C ALA A 168 12.87 -14.82 -12.41
N LYS A 169 13.58 -15.26 -11.36
CA LYS A 169 13.27 -16.50 -10.64
C LYS A 169 11.92 -16.40 -9.92
N LEU A 170 11.69 -15.29 -9.21
CA LEU A 170 10.46 -15.04 -8.47
C LEU A 170 9.25 -14.94 -9.39
N SER A 171 9.32 -14.14 -10.46
CA SER A 171 8.19 -13.99 -11.38
C SER A 171 7.79 -15.32 -11.99
N LYS A 172 8.77 -16.13 -12.42
CA LYS A 172 8.54 -17.49 -12.94
C LYS A 172 7.90 -18.41 -11.91
N ALA A 173 8.42 -18.45 -10.67
CA ALA A 173 7.89 -19.32 -9.62
C ALA A 173 6.47 -18.92 -9.17
N ILE A 174 6.21 -17.60 -9.08
CA ILE A 174 4.90 -17.04 -8.71
C ILE A 174 3.86 -17.38 -9.78
N HIS A 175 4.16 -17.14 -11.06
CA HIS A 175 3.30 -17.56 -12.16
C HIS A 175 3.11 -19.08 -12.21
N GLY A 176 4.16 -19.86 -11.94
CA GLY A 176 4.09 -21.32 -11.85
C GLY A 176 3.15 -21.84 -10.75
N ARG A 177 2.79 -21.01 -9.77
CA ARG A 177 1.77 -21.30 -8.74
C ARG A 177 0.39 -20.71 -9.06
N GLY A 178 0.21 -20.15 -10.25
CA GLY A 178 -1.04 -19.51 -10.68
C GLY A 178 -1.33 -18.20 -9.96
N LEU A 179 -0.32 -17.58 -9.34
CA LEU A 179 -0.44 -16.28 -8.68
C LEU A 179 -0.13 -15.17 -9.67
N LYS A 180 -0.81 -14.04 -9.52
CA LYS A 180 -0.49 -12.79 -10.23
C LYS A 180 0.81 -12.19 -9.70
N PHE A 181 1.65 -11.63 -10.58
CA PHE A 181 2.95 -11.11 -10.20
C PHE A 181 2.94 -9.60 -9.92
N VAL A 182 3.58 -9.19 -8.84
CA VAL A 182 3.59 -7.80 -8.36
C VAL A 182 5.01 -7.27 -8.19
N THR A 183 5.21 -6.01 -8.55
CA THR A 183 6.45 -5.27 -8.25
C THR A 183 6.12 -3.94 -7.60
N THR A 184 6.88 -3.55 -6.59
CA THR A 184 6.75 -2.24 -5.94
C THR A 184 8.00 -1.38 -6.16
N PHE A 185 7.80 -0.08 -6.37
CA PHE A 185 8.87 0.88 -6.66
C PHE A 185 8.81 2.07 -5.71
N HIS A 186 9.93 2.34 -5.05
CA HIS A 186 10.06 3.37 -4.04
C HIS A 186 11.15 4.40 -4.42
N MET A 187 11.75 4.24 -5.61
CA MET A 187 12.92 4.97 -6.05
C MET A 187 12.71 6.48 -6.26
N ALA A 188 11.47 7.00 -6.31
CA ALA A 188 11.21 8.44 -6.52
C ALA A 188 11.87 9.36 -5.48
N ARG A 189 12.06 8.84 -4.25
CA ARG A 189 12.75 9.56 -3.16
C ARG A 189 14.28 9.52 -3.28
N ASN A 190 14.86 8.69 -4.14
CA ASN A 190 16.31 8.47 -4.19
C ASN A 190 17.08 9.70 -4.67
N LEU A 191 16.52 10.50 -5.58
CA LEU A 191 17.17 11.70 -6.11
C LEU A 191 17.61 12.65 -4.99
N GLN A 192 18.90 12.96 -4.98
CA GLN A 192 19.50 13.84 -4.00
C GLN A 192 19.41 15.30 -4.44
N ILE A 193 18.62 16.10 -3.72
CA ILE A 193 18.28 17.48 -4.14
C ILE A 193 18.91 18.58 -3.26
N TYR A 194 19.69 18.22 -2.24
CA TYR A 194 20.13 19.16 -1.20
C TYR A 194 21.56 19.68 -1.32
N ALA A 195 22.25 19.41 -2.43
CA ALA A 195 23.64 19.85 -2.62
C ALA A 195 23.84 21.36 -2.42
N ASN A 196 22.89 22.17 -2.92
CA ASN A 196 22.93 23.63 -2.82
C ASN A 196 22.25 24.18 -1.55
N SER A 197 21.54 23.34 -0.79
CA SER A 197 20.81 23.74 0.42
C SER A 197 20.93 22.71 1.56
N PRO A 198 22.14 22.37 2.07
CA PRO A 198 22.30 21.28 3.04
C PRO A 198 21.59 21.50 4.39
N LYS A 199 21.18 22.74 4.71
CA LYS A 199 20.40 23.04 5.93
C LYS A 199 18.91 22.76 5.78
N ALA A 200 18.41 22.57 4.56
CA ALA A 200 17.00 22.34 4.25
C ALA A 200 16.64 20.83 4.11
N GLN A 201 17.58 19.95 4.47
CA GLN A 201 17.43 18.50 4.27
C GLN A 201 16.20 17.96 4.99
N SER A 202 15.30 17.34 4.24
CA SER A 202 14.15 16.59 4.74
C SER A 202 14.15 15.17 4.16
N ASP A 203 13.07 14.43 4.37
CA ASP A 203 12.84 13.12 3.80
C ASP A 203 12.45 13.17 2.30
N THR A 204 12.24 14.34 1.70
CA THR A 204 11.94 14.47 0.25
C THR A 204 13.09 14.06 -0.68
N SER A 205 14.27 13.80 -0.11
CA SER A 205 15.40 13.10 -0.72
C SER A 205 15.90 12.07 0.28
N TYR A 206 16.13 10.83 -0.16
CA TYR A 206 16.38 9.70 0.73
C TYR A 206 17.75 9.73 1.39
N TYR A 207 18.81 10.04 0.66
CA TYR A 207 20.13 10.22 1.26
C TYR A 207 20.35 11.69 1.65
N PRO A 208 20.92 11.97 2.84
CA PRO A 208 21.35 13.32 3.17
C PRO A 208 22.62 13.68 2.39
N TYR A 209 22.69 14.93 1.92
CA TYR A 209 23.89 15.54 1.38
C TYR A 209 24.87 15.90 2.50
N ASN A 210 26.09 15.36 2.40
CA ASN A 210 27.21 15.77 3.23
C ASN A 210 28.50 15.66 2.41
N LYS A 211 29.10 16.81 2.08
CA LYS A 211 30.28 16.95 1.20
C LYS A 211 31.48 16.03 1.52
N ASN A 212 31.56 15.52 2.75
CA ASN A 212 32.67 14.68 3.22
C ASN A 212 32.28 13.19 3.33
N MET A 213 31.15 12.77 2.75
CA MET A 213 30.61 11.41 2.86
C MET A 213 30.35 10.80 1.48
N PHE A 214 30.25 9.47 1.42
CA PHE A 214 29.97 8.74 0.18
C PHE A 214 28.66 9.16 -0.49
N THR A 215 27.67 9.64 0.27
CA THR A 215 26.39 10.11 -0.27
C THR A 215 26.54 11.28 -1.24
N SER A 216 27.60 12.09 -1.14
CA SER A 216 27.91 13.17 -2.08
C SER A 216 29.13 12.88 -2.95
N SER A 217 29.52 11.61 -3.10
CA SER A 217 30.67 11.22 -3.92
C SER A 217 30.51 11.71 -5.37
N THR A 218 31.64 12.01 -6.01
CA THR A 218 31.72 12.32 -7.45
C THR A 218 31.99 11.08 -8.31
N ASP A 219 32.29 9.93 -7.70
CA ASP A 219 32.46 8.66 -8.41
C ASP A 219 31.19 8.31 -9.20
N PRO A 220 31.28 8.09 -10.53
CA PRO A 220 30.11 7.89 -11.37
C PRO A 220 29.20 6.75 -10.89
N LYS A 221 29.78 5.67 -10.36
CA LYS A 221 29.03 4.51 -9.90
C LYS A 221 28.31 4.84 -8.59
N LEU A 222 28.99 5.35 -7.57
CA LEU A 222 28.37 5.72 -6.29
C LEU A 222 27.29 6.79 -6.44
N ARG A 223 27.45 7.73 -7.38
CA ARG A 223 26.42 8.72 -7.70
C ARG A 223 25.08 8.09 -8.06
N MET A 224 25.09 6.95 -8.77
CA MET A 224 23.87 6.23 -9.13
C MET A 224 23.18 5.60 -7.93
N LEU A 225 23.93 4.99 -7.00
CA LEU A 225 23.36 4.40 -5.77
C LEU A 225 22.71 5.47 -4.88
N TYR A 226 23.45 6.56 -4.64
CA TYR A 226 23.06 7.60 -3.70
C TYR A 226 22.14 8.69 -4.30
N GLY A 227 21.74 8.52 -5.55
CA GLY A 227 20.89 9.48 -6.26
C GLY A 227 21.54 10.86 -6.46
N ASN A 228 22.86 10.98 -6.32
CA ASN A 228 23.60 12.22 -6.56
C ASN A 228 23.91 12.39 -8.05
N ILE A 229 22.89 12.33 -8.90
CA ILE A 229 22.99 12.51 -10.36
C ILE A 229 22.17 13.73 -10.81
N PRO A 230 22.44 14.30 -11.99
CA PRO A 230 21.58 15.34 -12.56
C PRO A 230 20.12 14.88 -12.64
N ALA A 231 19.18 15.76 -12.31
CA ALA A 231 17.74 15.43 -12.27
C ALA A 231 17.23 14.87 -13.61
N ASN A 232 17.66 15.45 -14.73
CA ASN A 232 17.31 14.95 -16.07
C ASN A 232 17.82 13.53 -16.36
N GLN A 233 18.96 13.13 -15.78
CA GLN A 233 19.45 11.76 -15.86
C GLN A 233 18.63 10.84 -14.94
N PHE A 234 18.30 11.31 -13.74
CA PHE A 234 17.46 10.57 -12.81
C PHE A 234 16.08 10.26 -13.38
N ASP A 235 15.40 11.25 -13.98
CA ASP A 235 14.06 11.06 -14.54
C ASP A 235 14.06 10.05 -15.71
N LYS A 236 15.08 10.12 -16.57
CA LYS A 236 15.30 9.13 -17.64
C LYS A 236 15.55 7.73 -17.09
N ASN A 237 16.40 7.62 -16.07
CA ASN A 237 16.68 6.35 -15.42
C ASN A 237 15.44 5.80 -14.71
N TRP A 238 14.63 6.64 -14.07
CA TRP A 238 13.39 6.25 -13.42
C TRP A 238 12.43 5.59 -14.41
N LEU A 239 12.20 6.21 -15.57
CA LEU A 239 11.35 5.63 -16.62
C LEU A 239 11.98 4.36 -17.20
N GLY A 240 13.26 4.42 -17.60
CA GLY A 240 13.93 3.27 -18.22
C GLY A 240 13.98 2.04 -17.31
N LYS A 241 14.16 2.22 -15.99
CA LYS A 241 14.10 1.12 -15.00
C LYS A 241 12.72 0.46 -14.96
N LEU A 242 11.64 1.26 -15.01
CA LEU A 242 10.28 0.73 -15.10
C LEU A 242 10.07 -0.04 -16.39
N GLU A 243 10.56 0.50 -17.52
CA GLU A 243 10.47 -0.15 -18.84
C GLU A 243 11.23 -1.48 -18.87
N GLU A 244 12.42 -1.57 -18.25
CA GLU A 244 13.16 -2.83 -18.09
C GLU A 244 12.33 -3.88 -17.35
N VAL A 245 11.73 -3.52 -16.21
CA VAL A 245 10.94 -4.46 -15.42
C VAL A 245 9.68 -4.89 -16.17
N ILE A 246 8.98 -3.95 -16.81
CA ILE A 246 7.78 -4.23 -17.59
C ILE A 246 8.08 -5.16 -18.77
N SER A 247 9.18 -4.91 -19.48
CA SER A 247 9.58 -5.71 -20.65
C SER A 247 10.07 -7.11 -20.29
N ASN A 248 10.79 -7.25 -19.18
CA ASN A 248 11.44 -8.52 -18.86
C ASN A 248 10.57 -9.44 -18.00
N TYR A 249 9.68 -8.88 -17.18
CA TYR A 249 8.97 -9.67 -16.15
C TYR A 249 7.44 -9.54 -16.20
N HIS A 250 6.90 -8.59 -16.98
CA HIS A 250 5.47 -8.45 -17.23
C HIS A 250 4.60 -8.47 -15.95
N PRO A 251 4.84 -7.61 -14.96
CA PRO A 251 4.03 -7.58 -13.75
C PRO A 251 2.55 -7.36 -14.07
N ASP A 252 1.67 -7.97 -13.26
CA ASP A 252 0.23 -7.70 -13.30
C ASP A 252 -0.12 -6.47 -12.45
N LEU A 253 0.74 -6.10 -11.49
CA LEU A 253 0.55 -4.94 -10.63
C LEU A 253 1.88 -4.22 -10.40
N ILE A 254 1.87 -2.90 -10.65
CA ILE A 254 2.95 -1.99 -10.27
C ILE A 254 2.45 -1.08 -9.16
N TYR A 255 3.10 -1.20 -8.00
CA TYR A 255 2.87 -0.36 -6.85
C TYR A 255 3.91 0.75 -6.79
N PHE A 256 3.49 1.96 -6.42
CA PHE A 256 4.39 3.05 -6.11
C PHE A 256 4.28 3.51 -4.66
N ASP A 257 5.44 3.69 -4.06
CA ASP A 257 5.56 4.50 -2.84
C ASP A 257 5.36 6.00 -3.16
N GLY A 258 5.37 6.83 -2.12
CA GLY A 258 5.10 8.26 -2.24
C GLY A 258 6.20 9.06 -2.96
N LEU A 259 5.87 10.33 -3.23
CA LEU A 259 6.69 11.35 -3.93
C LEU A 259 6.74 11.21 -5.44
N LEU A 260 5.78 10.52 -6.07
CA LEU A 260 5.70 10.53 -7.53
C LEU A 260 5.47 11.93 -8.09
N THR A 261 4.83 12.83 -7.34
CA THR A 261 4.71 14.25 -7.71
C THR A 261 6.05 14.97 -7.90
N LYS A 262 7.18 14.41 -7.44
CA LYS A 262 8.54 14.90 -7.73
C LYS A 262 9.07 14.46 -9.08
N ILE A 263 8.53 13.40 -9.66
CA ILE A 263 8.83 12.97 -11.02
C ILE A 263 8.03 13.86 -12.00
N PRO A 264 8.67 14.43 -13.03
CA PRO A 264 7.96 15.28 -13.99
C PRO A 264 6.76 14.54 -14.59
N GLN A 265 5.66 15.28 -14.80
CA GLN A 265 4.41 14.69 -15.25
C GLN A 265 4.55 13.90 -16.56
N SER A 266 5.36 14.39 -17.50
CA SER A 266 5.61 13.72 -18.78
C SER A 266 6.18 12.30 -18.59
N TYR A 267 7.14 12.11 -17.69
CA TYR A 267 7.69 10.77 -17.42
C TYR A 267 6.67 9.84 -16.76
N ARG A 268 5.80 10.36 -15.88
CA ARG A 268 4.70 9.58 -15.30
C ARG A 268 3.68 9.15 -16.36
N GLN A 269 3.38 10.03 -17.32
CA GLN A 269 2.52 9.72 -18.47
C GLN A 269 3.17 8.68 -19.39
N ASP A 270 4.46 8.84 -19.70
CA ASP A 270 5.22 7.89 -20.52
C ASP A 270 5.25 6.50 -19.89
N PHE A 271 5.46 6.40 -18.58
CA PHE A 271 5.35 5.14 -17.84
C PHE A 271 3.96 4.50 -18.01
N ILE A 272 2.88 5.25 -17.80
CA ILE A 272 1.51 4.72 -17.93
C ILE A 272 1.28 4.23 -19.36
N ASN A 273 1.63 5.04 -20.35
CA ASN A 273 1.48 4.70 -21.76
C ASN A 273 2.25 3.43 -22.12
N TYR A 274 3.49 3.32 -21.65
CA TYR A 274 4.33 2.15 -21.87
C TYR A 274 3.72 0.89 -21.25
N TYR A 275 3.32 0.97 -19.98
CA TYR A 275 2.79 -0.18 -19.25
C TYR A 275 1.47 -0.67 -19.85
N LEU A 276 0.53 0.25 -20.16
CA LEU A 276 -0.75 -0.11 -20.76
C LEU A 276 -0.59 -0.66 -22.18
N LYS A 277 0.35 -0.13 -22.98
CA LYS A 277 0.67 -0.66 -24.30
C LYS A 277 1.27 -2.07 -24.22
N SER A 278 2.19 -2.30 -23.29
CA SER A 278 2.77 -3.62 -23.03
C SER A 278 1.70 -4.62 -22.59
N ALA A 279 0.84 -4.21 -21.66
CA ALA A 279 -0.28 -5.01 -21.18
C ALA A 279 -1.25 -5.40 -22.30
N ALA A 280 -1.61 -4.45 -23.17
CA ALA A 280 -2.46 -4.73 -24.33
C ALA A 280 -1.81 -5.74 -25.29
N LYS A 281 -0.51 -5.60 -25.57
CA LYS A 281 0.26 -6.55 -26.40
C LYS A 281 0.28 -7.96 -25.82
N ASN A 282 0.33 -8.07 -24.49
CA ASN A 282 0.42 -9.34 -23.77
C ASN A 282 -0.95 -9.88 -23.32
N HIS A 283 -2.06 -9.23 -23.68
CA HIS A 283 -3.41 -9.55 -23.19
C HIS A 283 -3.52 -9.58 -21.65
N GLN A 284 -2.77 -8.71 -20.97
CA GLN A 284 -2.77 -8.58 -19.52
C GLN A 284 -3.72 -7.48 -19.05
N GLN A 285 -4.46 -7.77 -17.97
CA GLN A 285 -5.17 -6.75 -17.22
C GLN A 285 -4.27 -6.28 -16.08
N VAL A 286 -3.64 -5.13 -16.25
CA VAL A 286 -2.66 -4.61 -15.28
C VAL A 286 -3.28 -3.62 -14.28
N VAL A 287 -2.60 -3.44 -13.16
CA VAL A 287 -2.96 -2.51 -12.08
C VAL A 287 -1.79 -1.57 -11.81
N ILE A 288 -2.11 -0.29 -11.61
CA ILE A 288 -1.19 0.75 -11.12
C ILE A 288 -1.75 1.26 -9.81
N THR A 289 -0.92 1.40 -8.77
CA THR A 289 -1.35 2.03 -7.50
C THR A 289 -0.74 3.41 -7.31
N HIS A 290 -1.35 4.20 -6.41
CA HIS A 290 -0.79 5.45 -5.92
C HIS A 290 -1.09 5.65 -4.44
N LYS A 291 -0.23 6.44 -3.77
CA LYS A 291 -0.51 7.04 -2.47
C LYS A 291 -1.03 8.46 -2.63
N ASP A 292 -1.83 8.91 -1.68
CA ASP A 292 -2.33 10.29 -1.61
C ASP A 292 -2.91 10.80 -2.95
N GLU A 293 -2.30 11.82 -3.56
CA GLU A 293 -2.72 12.42 -4.83
C GLU A 293 -1.63 12.27 -5.92
N ASP A 294 -0.74 11.29 -5.77
CA ASP A 294 0.47 11.17 -6.60
C ASP A 294 0.19 10.81 -8.07
N LEU A 295 -0.93 10.11 -8.33
CA LEU A 295 -1.45 9.83 -9.66
C LEU A 295 -2.99 10.00 -9.68
N PRO A 296 -3.59 10.27 -10.85
CA PRO A 296 -5.03 10.40 -10.96
C PRO A 296 -5.79 9.10 -10.66
N ASP A 297 -6.95 9.24 -10.04
CA ASP A 297 -7.88 8.15 -9.76
C ASP A 297 -8.42 7.47 -11.02
N GLN A 298 -8.32 8.06 -12.21
CA GLN A 298 -8.77 7.41 -13.45
C GLN A 298 -7.80 6.32 -13.93
N VAL A 299 -6.50 6.46 -13.63
CA VAL A 299 -5.45 5.54 -14.10
C VAL A 299 -5.00 4.53 -13.05
N SER A 300 -5.25 4.79 -11.78
CA SER A 300 -4.63 4.04 -10.69
C SER A 300 -5.57 3.78 -9.52
N ALA A 301 -5.37 2.65 -8.85
CA ALA A 301 -6.06 2.30 -7.62
C ALA A 301 -5.38 2.98 -6.43
N ARG A 302 -6.16 3.69 -5.62
CA ARG A 302 -5.65 4.32 -4.40
C ARG A 302 -5.23 3.26 -3.40
N ASP A 303 -4.05 3.45 -2.83
CA ASP A 303 -3.50 2.64 -1.77
C ASP A 303 -3.44 3.41 -0.43
N PHE A 304 -3.86 2.76 0.65
CA PHE A 304 -3.83 3.31 2.01
C PHE A 304 -2.76 2.60 2.84
N GLU A 305 -1.57 3.19 2.87
CA GLU A 305 -0.41 2.63 3.60
C GLU A 305 -0.72 2.34 5.06
N ARG A 306 -0.56 1.07 5.46
CA ARG A 306 -0.84 0.57 6.81
C ARG A 306 -2.15 1.14 7.36
N GLY A 307 -3.16 1.18 6.50
CA GLY A 307 -4.31 2.03 6.71
C GLY A 307 -5.54 1.58 5.94
N ARG A 308 -6.67 2.23 6.21
CA ARG A 308 -7.94 1.91 5.57
C ARG A 308 -8.97 3.00 5.78
N PRO A 309 -9.99 3.10 4.92
CA PRO A 309 -11.17 3.91 5.17
C PRO A 309 -11.91 3.45 6.44
N ASN A 310 -12.53 4.40 7.15
CA ASN A 310 -13.45 4.11 8.26
C ASN A 310 -14.89 3.88 7.79
N LYS A 311 -15.13 3.92 6.47
CA LYS A 311 -16.45 3.74 5.83
C LYS A 311 -16.33 2.83 4.60
N LEU A 312 -17.45 2.29 4.14
CA LEU A 312 -17.54 1.61 2.85
C LEU A 312 -17.28 2.62 1.71
N LEU A 313 -16.44 2.25 0.75
CA LEU A 313 -16.19 3.03 -0.47
C LEU A 313 -16.86 2.38 -1.69
N PRO A 314 -17.37 3.16 -2.65
CA PRO A 314 -18.07 2.65 -3.82
C PRO A 314 -17.13 2.07 -4.89
N TYR A 315 -15.82 2.21 -4.71
CA TYR A 315 -14.78 1.73 -5.62
C TYR A 315 -13.77 0.87 -4.87
N THR A 316 -13.06 0.02 -5.61
CA THR A 316 -11.98 -0.81 -5.08
C THR A 316 -10.74 0.02 -4.80
N TRP A 317 -10.09 -0.25 -3.67
CA TRP A 317 -8.86 0.37 -3.20
C TRP A 317 -7.93 -0.70 -2.63
N MET A 318 -6.66 -0.35 -2.43
CA MET A 318 -5.64 -1.23 -1.87
C MET A 318 -5.12 -0.73 -0.53
N CYS A 319 -4.55 -1.64 0.23
CA CYS A 319 -3.83 -1.35 1.45
C CYS A 319 -2.65 -2.32 1.54
N ASP A 320 -1.45 -1.78 1.67
CA ASP A 320 -0.34 -2.52 2.22
C ASP A 320 -0.39 -2.54 3.75
N GLU A 321 -0.12 -3.72 4.31
CA GLU A 321 0.02 -3.96 5.74
C GLU A 321 1.26 -4.82 5.97
N THR A 322 1.79 -4.89 7.18
CA THR A 322 2.98 -5.70 7.50
C THR A 322 2.73 -6.68 8.62
N VAL A 323 3.34 -7.86 8.49
CA VAL A 323 3.42 -8.85 9.56
C VAL A 323 4.32 -8.36 10.71
N GLY A 324 5.31 -7.51 10.40
CA GLY A 324 6.27 -6.96 11.35
C GLY A 324 5.71 -5.79 12.17
N ILE A 325 6.14 -5.67 13.42
CA ILE A 325 5.82 -4.52 14.27
C ILE A 325 7.02 -3.57 14.26
N GLY A 326 6.84 -2.40 13.65
CA GLY A 326 7.81 -1.29 13.66
C GLY A 326 8.79 -1.25 12.49
N SER A 327 8.84 -2.27 11.63
CA SER A 327 9.58 -2.23 10.35
C SER A 327 8.91 -3.09 9.28
N TRP A 328 9.12 -2.69 8.03
CA TRP A 328 8.80 -3.48 6.84
C TRP A 328 9.89 -4.52 6.53
N SER A 329 11.16 -4.23 6.83
CA SER A 329 12.28 -5.14 6.59
C SER A 329 12.68 -5.96 7.82
N TYR A 330 13.50 -6.99 7.59
CA TYR A 330 13.99 -7.82 8.69
C TYR A 330 14.86 -7.03 9.65
N VAL A 331 14.54 -7.15 10.94
CA VAL A 331 15.34 -6.67 12.06
C VAL A 331 15.57 -7.86 12.99
N LYS A 332 16.77 -7.97 13.58
CA LYS A 332 17.07 -9.01 14.56
C LYS A 332 16.11 -8.88 15.74
N GLY A 333 15.33 -9.93 16.00
CA GLY A 333 14.30 -9.92 17.05
C GLY A 333 13.00 -9.19 16.66
N LEU A 334 12.73 -8.99 15.36
CA LEU A 334 11.49 -8.38 14.87
C LEU A 334 10.26 -9.06 15.48
N ALA A 335 9.49 -8.29 16.23
CA ALA A 335 8.20 -8.72 16.74
C ALA A 335 7.19 -8.82 15.58
N ILE A 336 6.35 -9.86 15.62
CA ILE A 336 5.42 -10.21 14.54
C ILE A 336 3.99 -10.23 15.08
N LYS A 337 3.04 -9.72 14.30
CA LYS A 337 1.61 -9.77 14.62
C LYS A 337 1.09 -11.20 14.55
N PRO A 338 0.15 -11.61 15.44
CA PRO A 338 -0.49 -12.90 15.33
C PRO A 338 -1.41 -12.95 14.09
N ALA A 339 -1.61 -14.16 13.53
CA ALA A 339 -2.49 -14.37 12.38
C ALA A 339 -3.92 -13.84 12.60
N ALA A 340 -4.43 -13.92 13.84
CA ALA A 340 -5.75 -13.42 14.18
C ALA A 340 -5.91 -11.91 13.90
N GLU A 341 -4.90 -11.11 14.23
CA GLU A 341 -4.90 -9.66 13.97
C GLU A 341 -4.99 -9.40 12.46
N ILE A 342 -4.15 -10.07 11.67
CA ILE A 342 -4.09 -9.91 10.21
C ILE A 342 -5.39 -10.37 9.54
N ILE A 343 -5.97 -11.49 9.98
CA ILE A 343 -7.27 -11.97 9.46
C ILE A 343 -8.38 -10.97 9.77
N HIS A 344 -8.43 -10.40 10.98
CA HIS A 344 -9.44 -9.41 11.31
C HIS A 344 -9.30 -8.14 10.47
N GLU A 345 -8.08 -7.68 10.23
CA GLU A 345 -7.81 -6.54 9.35
C GLU A 345 -8.20 -6.83 7.90
N LEU A 346 -7.85 -8.00 7.37
CA LEU A 346 -8.27 -8.46 6.05
C LEU A 346 -9.80 -8.41 5.91
N LEU A 347 -10.54 -8.91 6.91
CA LEU A 347 -12.01 -8.93 6.88
C LEU A 347 -12.62 -7.53 6.96
N ASP A 348 -12.03 -6.63 7.73
CA ASP A 348 -12.44 -5.22 7.76
C ASP A 348 -12.18 -4.53 6.41
N ILE A 349 -11.03 -4.77 5.79
CA ILE A 349 -10.63 -4.24 4.48
C ILE A 349 -11.58 -4.74 3.39
N VAL A 350 -11.78 -6.06 3.28
CA VAL A 350 -12.61 -6.68 2.23
C VAL A 350 -14.06 -6.22 2.33
N SER A 351 -14.61 -6.12 3.55
CA SER A 351 -15.98 -5.64 3.77
C SER A 351 -16.20 -4.19 3.31
N LYS A 352 -15.13 -3.40 3.18
CA LYS A 352 -15.16 -1.99 2.78
C LYS A 352 -14.70 -1.76 1.33
N ASN A 353 -14.69 -2.83 0.53
CA ASN A 353 -14.29 -2.86 -0.88
C ASN A 353 -12.78 -2.85 -1.13
N GLY A 354 -11.97 -3.13 -0.11
CA GLY A 354 -10.51 -3.11 -0.22
C GLY A 354 -9.89 -4.45 -0.60
N VAL A 355 -8.62 -4.38 -0.97
CA VAL A 355 -7.71 -5.51 -1.21
C VAL A 355 -6.46 -5.31 -0.36
N MET A 356 -6.04 -6.33 0.39
CA MET A 356 -4.87 -6.28 1.25
C MET A 356 -3.64 -6.89 0.58
N MET A 357 -2.50 -6.19 0.65
CA MET A 357 -1.19 -6.66 0.26
C MET A 357 -0.29 -6.75 1.51
N LEU A 358 -0.02 -7.96 2.00
CA LEU A 358 0.70 -8.17 3.24
C LEU A 358 2.22 -8.27 3.00
N ASN A 359 2.98 -7.39 3.63
CA ASN A 359 4.42 -7.42 3.69
C ASN A 359 4.91 -8.53 4.64
N ILE A 360 5.91 -9.27 4.19
CA ILE A 360 6.81 -10.04 5.04
C ILE A 360 8.25 -9.49 4.98
N SER A 361 9.08 -9.95 5.90
CA SER A 361 10.43 -9.42 6.15
C SER A 361 11.47 -10.54 6.12
N PRO A 362 11.87 -11.02 4.93
CA PRO A 362 12.92 -12.04 4.79
C PRO A 362 14.29 -11.53 5.24
N ARG A 363 15.14 -12.42 5.73
CA ARG A 363 16.54 -12.11 6.08
C ARG A 363 17.40 -11.92 4.83
N ALA A 364 18.52 -11.21 4.96
CA ALA A 364 19.46 -10.99 3.85
C ALA A 364 20.01 -12.28 3.19
N ASP A 365 20.02 -13.40 3.91
CA ASP A 365 20.42 -14.70 3.39
C ASP A 365 19.35 -15.39 2.53
N GLY A 366 18.14 -14.83 2.43
CA GLY A 366 17.04 -15.39 1.63
C GLY A 366 16.09 -16.32 2.40
N VAL A 367 16.25 -16.44 3.72
CA VAL A 367 15.30 -17.20 4.55
C VAL A 367 14.16 -16.30 5.02
N ILE A 368 12.92 -16.76 4.83
CA ILE A 368 11.75 -16.21 5.50
C ILE A 368 11.72 -16.78 6.93
N PRO A 369 11.79 -15.95 7.99
CA PRO A 369 11.80 -16.45 9.37
C PRO A 369 10.60 -17.34 9.73
N ASP A 370 10.82 -18.40 10.50
CA ASP A 370 9.79 -19.42 10.82
C ASP A 370 8.55 -18.83 11.48
N ASN A 371 8.70 -17.80 12.32
CA ASN A 371 7.57 -17.12 12.93
C ASN A 371 6.66 -16.42 11.90
N GLN A 372 7.24 -15.87 10.83
CA GLN A 372 6.48 -15.29 9.71
C GLN A 372 5.85 -16.38 8.84
N GLN A 373 6.58 -17.47 8.56
CA GLN A 373 6.02 -18.63 7.84
C GLN A 373 4.81 -19.21 8.58
N LYS A 374 4.90 -19.36 9.91
CA LYS A 374 3.80 -19.84 10.75
C LYS A 374 2.57 -18.95 10.63
N VAL A 375 2.74 -17.63 10.73
CA VAL A 375 1.63 -16.67 10.59
C VAL A 375 0.97 -16.78 9.22
N LEU A 376 1.77 -16.87 8.15
CA LEU A 376 1.25 -17.06 6.79
C LEU A 376 0.47 -18.38 6.64
N LEU A 377 0.97 -19.47 7.20
CA LEU A 377 0.28 -20.77 7.15
C LEU A 377 -1.01 -20.76 7.99
N ASP A 378 -1.01 -20.10 9.15
CA ASP A 378 -2.22 -19.95 9.98
C ASP A 378 -3.29 -19.11 9.23
N ILE A 379 -2.89 -18.06 8.51
CA ILE A 379 -3.76 -17.30 7.60
C ILE A 379 -4.32 -18.21 6.49
N GLY A 380 -3.44 -18.97 5.85
CA GLY A 380 -3.81 -19.94 4.80
C GLY A 380 -4.81 -20.98 5.27
N ASN A 381 -4.63 -21.52 6.46
CA ASN A 381 -5.57 -22.49 7.06
C ASN A 381 -6.96 -21.89 7.25
N TRP A 382 -7.05 -20.64 7.71
CA TRP A 382 -8.33 -19.93 7.84
C TRP A 382 -8.98 -19.66 6.47
N LEU A 383 -8.19 -19.19 5.49
CA LEU A 383 -8.66 -18.90 4.13
C LEU A 383 -9.05 -20.16 3.35
N HIS A 384 -8.43 -21.31 3.62
CA HIS A 384 -8.85 -22.59 3.05
C HIS A 384 -10.26 -22.98 3.52
N GLN A 385 -10.56 -22.75 4.80
CA GLN A 385 -11.88 -23.06 5.37
C GLN A 385 -12.95 -22.04 4.96
N TYR A 386 -12.61 -20.75 4.94
CA TYR A 386 -13.57 -19.65 4.84
C TYR A 386 -13.39 -18.74 3.62
N GLY A 387 -12.52 -19.11 2.69
CA GLY A 387 -12.18 -18.31 1.51
C GLY A 387 -13.38 -17.96 0.63
N GLU A 388 -14.45 -18.77 0.64
CA GLU A 388 -15.70 -18.45 -0.08
C GLU A 388 -16.34 -17.12 0.39
N ALA A 389 -16.12 -16.72 1.65
CA ALA A 389 -16.60 -15.47 2.22
C ALA A 389 -15.66 -14.28 1.96
N VAL A 390 -14.50 -14.52 1.33
CA VAL A 390 -13.48 -13.50 1.03
C VAL A 390 -13.33 -13.34 -0.48
N TYR A 391 -12.84 -14.37 -1.15
CA TYR A 391 -12.58 -14.34 -2.59
C TYR A 391 -13.89 -14.22 -3.38
N ASP A 392 -13.82 -13.60 -4.55
CA ASP A 392 -14.96 -13.39 -5.48
C ASP A 392 -16.19 -12.70 -4.85
N THR A 393 -16.05 -12.15 -3.63
CA THR A 393 -17.14 -11.45 -2.97
C THR A 393 -17.14 -9.97 -3.30
N ARG A 394 -18.25 -9.30 -3.04
CA ARG A 394 -18.34 -7.84 -2.99
C ARG A 394 -18.78 -7.41 -1.58
N PRO A 395 -18.55 -6.16 -1.19
CA PRO A 395 -19.16 -5.61 0.02
C PRO A 395 -20.67 -5.81 0.00
N TRP A 396 -21.24 -6.16 1.15
CA TRP A 396 -22.69 -6.03 1.31
C TRP A 396 -23.06 -4.56 1.53
N ILE A 397 -24.36 -4.24 1.50
CA ILE A 397 -24.86 -2.87 1.68
C ILE A 397 -24.48 -2.26 3.05
N VAL A 398 -24.16 -3.10 4.03
CA VAL A 398 -23.55 -2.72 5.32
C VAL A 398 -22.21 -3.45 5.42
N PHE A 399 -21.10 -2.75 5.64
CA PHE A 399 -19.78 -3.39 5.74
C PHE A 399 -19.60 -4.19 7.05
N GLY A 400 -20.22 -3.74 8.14
CA GLY A 400 -20.04 -4.38 9.45
C GLY A 400 -20.80 -3.73 10.58
N GLU A 401 -20.81 -4.40 11.72
CA GLU A 401 -21.36 -3.91 12.97
C GLU A 401 -20.45 -4.26 14.17
N GLY A 402 -20.85 -3.87 15.39
CA GLY A 402 -20.06 -4.03 16.62
C GLY A 402 -19.53 -2.72 17.22
N PRO A 403 -18.89 -2.77 18.39
CA PRO A 403 -18.38 -1.58 19.07
C PRO A 403 -17.06 -1.07 18.47
N THR A 404 -16.31 -1.92 17.78
CA THR A 404 -14.94 -1.60 17.37
C THR A 404 -14.93 -0.87 16.03
N ARG A 405 -14.50 0.39 16.06
CA ARG A 405 -14.48 1.28 14.88
C ARG A 405 -13.19 2.09 14.82
N LEU A 406 -12.73 2.33 13.59
CA LEU A 406 -11.72 3.34 13.33
C LEU A 406 -12.32 4.73 13.50
N LYS A 407 -11.66 5.58 14.29
CA LYS A 407 -12.09 6.98 14.49
C LYS A 407 -12.01 7.80 13.20
N LYS A 408 -10.95 7.58 12.41
CA LYS A 408 -10.73 8.23 11.11
C LYS A 408 -10.25 7.19 10.09
N GLY A 409 -10.47 7.45 8.81
CA GLY A 409 -9.83 6.69 7.72
C GLY A 409 -8.51 7.33 7.29
N GLY A 410 -7.70 6.60 6.54
CA GLY A 410 -6.42 7.08 5.99
C GLY A 410 -5.25 6.13 6.26
N ALA A 411 -4.04 6.58 5.93
CA ALA A 411 -2.80 5.86 6.16
C ALA A 411 -2.42 5.79 7.65
N PHE A 412 -1.55 4.85 8.00
CA PHE A 412 -0.95 4.62 9.32
C PHE A 412 -1.96 4.60 10.46
N GLN A 413 -2.94 3.70 10.35
CA GLN A 413 -3.91 3.51 11.43
C GLN A 413 -3.24 2.86 12.64
N SER A 414 -3.68 3.28 13.83
CA SER A 414 -3.34 2.60 15.07
C SER A 414 -3.97 1.21 15.10
N LYS A 415 -3.34 0.31 15.87
CA LYS A 415 -3.88 -1.02 16.14
C LYS A 415 -5.31 -0.90 16.67
N VAL A 416 -6.19 -1.74 16.13
CA VAL A 416 -7.56 -1.92 16.59
C VAL A 416 -7.75 -3.39 16.93
N GLU A 417 -8.33 -3.66 18.09
CA GLU A 417 -8.59 -5.03 18.56
C GLU A 417 -10.07 -5.36 18.39
N TYR A 418 -10.36 -6.20 17.39
CA TYR A 418 -11.70 -6.71 17.17
C TYR A 418 -12.02 -7.83 18.16
N THR A 419 -13.31 -7.99 18.43
CA THR A 419 -13.83 -8.98 19.37
C THR A 419 -14.98 -9.77 18.77
N SER A 420 -15.47 -10.78 19.49
CA SER A 420 -16.67 -11.53 19.12
C SER A 420 -17.95 -10.69 19.02
N ARG A 421 -17.90 -9.39 19.36
CA ARG A 421 -19.00 -8.43 19.17
C ARG A 421 -18.95 -7.73 17.81
N ASP A 422 -17.88 -7.93 17.05
CA ASP A 422 -17.68 -7.31 15.75
C ASP A 422 -18.00 -8.29 14.62
N VAL A 423 -18.74 -7.79 13.63
CA VAL A 423 -19.13 -8.58 12.45
C VAL A 423 -18.75 -7.83 11.18
N ARG A 424 -18.26 -8.57 10.18
CA ARG A 424 -17.98 -8.05 8.84
C ARG A 424 -18.77 -8.81 7.79
N TYR A 425 -19.27 -8.07 6.82
CA TYR A 425 -20.19 -8.59 5.81
C TYR A 425 -19.60 -8.50 4.41
N THR A 426 -19.78 -9.59 3.67
CA THR A 426 -19.52 -9.69 2.23
C THR A 426 -20.70 -10.41 1.57
N THR A 427 -20.79 -10.34 0.25
CA THR A 427 -21.90 -10.96 -0.50
C THR A 427 -21.42 -11.57 -1.81
N ARG A 428 -22.09 -12.65 -2.18
CA ARG A 428 -22.15 -13.22 -3.53
C ARG A 428 -23.63 -13.23 -3.96
N PRO A 429 -23.97 -13.50 -5.24
CA PRO A 429 -25.36 -13.72 -5.63
C PRO A 429 -26.06 -14.70 -4.68
N ASN A 430 -27.24 -14.32 -4.18
CA ASN A 430 -28.07 -15.14 -3.31
C ASN A 430 -27.42 -15.58 -1.98
N THR A 431 -26.31 -14.93 -1.57
CA THR A 431 -25.61 -15.28 -0.33
C THR A 431 -25.03 -14.04 0.33
N ILE A 432 -25.30 -13.89 1.61
CA ILE A 432 -24.64 -12.92 2.49
C ILE A 432 -23.76 -13.71 3.46
N TYR A 433 -22.53 -13.28 3.64
CA TYR A 433 -21.62 -13.83 4.64
C TYR A 433 -21.54 -12.88 5.81
N ALA A 434 -21.81 -13.38 7.02
CA ALA A 434 -21.61 -12.66 8.27
C ALA A 434 -20.42 -13.28 9.00
N THR A 435 -19.31 -12.56 9.09
CA THR A 435 -18.09 -13.05 9.72
C THR A 435 -17.91 -12.42 11.08
N VAL A 436 -18.06 -13.21 12.15
CA VAL A 436 -17.90 -12.78 13.55
C VAL A 436 -16.42 -12.85 13.93
N LEU A 437 -15.84 -11.74 14.37
CA LEU A 437 -14.40 -11.58 14.61
C LEU A 437 -13.95 -12.08 16.00
N GLY A 438 -14.32 -13.32 16.30
CA GLY A 438 -14.02 -14.02 17.54
C GLY A 438 -15.12 -15.02 17.89
N TRP A 439 -15.01 -15.68 19.04
CA TRP A 439 -15.99 -16.66 19.50
C TRP A 439 -16.86 -16.15 20.65
N PRO A 440 -18.17 -15.93 20.46
CA PRO A 440 -19.07 -15.47 21.53
C PRO A 440 -19.25 -16.49 22.67
N GLY A 441 -19.13 -17.79 22.35
CA GLY A 441 -19.37 -18.91 23.26
C GLY A 441 -20.36 -19.93 22.67
N ALA A 442 -20.27 -21.18 23.13
CA ALA A 442 -21.14 -22.26 22.69
C ALA A 442 -22.60 -21.99 23.05
N ASN A 443 -23.52 -22.29 22.13
CA ASN A 443 -24.98 -22.17 22.29
C ASN A 443 -25.48 -20.77 22.69
N LYS A 444 -24.64 -19.74 22.61
CA LYS A 444 -25.07 -18.36 22.89
C LYS A 444 -25.83 -17.80 21.70
N GLU A 445 -26.90 -17.06 21.99
CA GLU A 445 -27.60 -16.28 20.98
C GLU A 445 -26.81 -14.99 20.67
N MET A 446 -26.71 -14.66 19.39
CA MET A 446 -26.17 -13.40 18.87
C MET A 446 -27.20 -12.75 17.94
N VAL A 447 -27.31 -11.43 18.01
CA VAL A 447 -28.22 -10.66 17.14
C VAL A 447 -27.41 -9.91 16.10
N LEU A 448 -27.67 -10.20 14.83
CA LEU A 448 -27.13 -9.43 13.71
C LEU A 448 -28.06 -8.24 13.43
N THR A 449 -27.76 -7.09 14.02
CA THR A 449 -28.63 -5.90 13.98
C THR A 449 -28.66 -5.21 12.62
N ALA A 450 -27.71 -5.53 11.74
CA ALA A 450 -27.71 -5.10 10.35
C ALA A 450 -28.97 -5.63 9.60
N PHE A 451 -29.54 -6.74 10.06
CA PHE A 451 -30.77 -7.32 9.50
C PHE A 451 -32.06 -6.78 10.15
N ALA A 452 -31.99 -5.76 11.02
CA ALA A 452 -33.19 -5.20 11.65
C ALA A 452 -34.21 -4.72 10.59
N LYS A 453 -35.50 -5.04 10.78
CA LYS A 453 -36.57 -4.68 9.81
C LYS A 453 -36.74 -3.17 9.65
N SER A 454 -36.28 -2.38 10.62
CA SER A 454 -36.21 -0.92 10.56
C SER A 454 -35.13 -0.40 9.62
N LYS A 455 -33.99 -1.12 9.49
CA LYS A 455 -32.86 -0.76 8.62
C LYS A 455 -33.00 -1.34 7.21
N MET A 456 -33.67 -2.50 7.12
CA MET A 456 -33.77 -3.28 5.89
C MET A 456 -35.10 -3.06 5.17
N GLY A 457 -35.01 -2.68 3.90
CA GLY A 457 -36.08 -2.69 2.92
C GLY A 457 -35.84 -3.74 1.82
N GLY A 458 -36.66 -3.67 0.76
CA GLY A 458 -36.65 -4.66 -0.32
C GLY A 458 -37.44 -5.92 0.02
N ASN A 459 -37.21 -6.99 -0.75
CA ASN A 459 -37.91 -8.28 -0.65
C ASN A 459 -36.99 -9.42 -0.20
N LEU A 460 -35.92 -9.10 0.53
CA LEU A 460 -34.96 -10.07 1.05
C LEU A 460 -35.66 -11.15 1.88
N LYS A 461 -35.38 -12.41 1.56
CA LYS A 461 -35.77 -13.60 2.31
C LYS A 461 -34.53 -14.36 2.74
N ILE A 462 -34.55 -14.88 3.97
CA ILE A 462 -33.50 -15.77 4.49
C ILE A 462 -34.02 -17.19 4.36
N GLU A 463 -33.27 -18.03 3.65
CA GLU A 463 -33.66 -19.41 3.35
C GLU A 463 -32.99 -20.39 4.32
N SER A 464 -31.71 -20.18 4.60
CA SER A 464 -30.95 -21.00 5.54
C SER A 464 -29.71 -20.27 6.03
N ILE A 465 -29.20 -20.73 7.17
CA ILE A 465 -27.92 -20.30 7.74
C ILE A 465 -27.10 -21.53 8.08
N SER A 466 -25.84 -21.53 7.66
CA SER A 466 -24.89 -22.62 7.86
C SER A 466 -23.48 -22.06 8.12
N VAL A 467 -22.56 -22.92 8.53
CA VAL A 467 -21.12 -22.60 8.58
C VAL A 467 -20.45 -23.27 7.39
N PRO A 468 -19.66 -22.54 6.55
CA PRO A 468 -18.94 -23.16 5.44
C PRO A 468 -18.10 -24.37 5.87
N GLY A 469 -18.15 -25.44 5.07
CA GLY A 469 -17.46 -26.70 5.35
C GLY A 469 -18.12 -27.58 6.43
N LYS A 470 -19.27 -27.17 7.00
CA LYS A 470 -20.07 -27.98 7.91
C LYS A 470 -21.47 -28.20 7.35
N ASN A 471 -22.04 -29.37 7.64
CA ASN A 471 -23.41 -29.72 7.25
C ASN A 471 -24.47 -29.28 8.27
N ASP A 472 -24.04 -28.69 9.39
CA ASP A 472 -24.94 -28.29 10.46
C ASP A 472 -25.73 -27.04 10.09
N SER A 473 -27.06 -27.14 10.17
CA SER A 473 -27.93 -25.97 10.11
C SER A 473 -27.82 -25.17 11.41
N ILE A 474 -27.73 -23.86 11.29
CA ILE A 474 -27.75 -22.95 12.44
C ILE A 474 -29.19 -22.71 12.86
N ASN A 475 -29.47 -22.71 14.17
CA ASN A 475 -30.76 -22.27 14.68
C ASN A 475 -30.84 -20.74 14.60
N TRP A 476 -31.89 -20.22 13.94
CA TRP A 476 -32.05 -18.78 13.76
C TRP A 476 -33.51 -18.34 13.76
N LYS A 477 -33.74 -17.06 14.09
CA LYS A 477 -35.05 -16.38 13.99
C LYS A 477 -34.84 -14.95 13.51
N TRP A 478 -35.58 -14.54 12.48
CA TRP A 478 -35.55 -13.15 12.02
C TRP A 478 -36.65 -12.32 12.69
N LYS A 479 -36.26 -11.53 13.69
CA LYS A 479 -37.18 -10.70 14.50
C LYS A 479 -37.13 -9.25 14.04
N LYS A 480 -37.80 -8.34 14.77
CA LYS A 480 -37.91 -6.91 14.43
C LYS A 480 -36.55 -6.21 14.53
N ASP A 481 -35.78 -6.56 15.55
CA ASP A 481 -34.49 -6.00 15.97
C ASP A 481 -33.27 -6.60 15.26
N GLY A 482 -33.41 -7.76 14.60
CA GLY A 482 -32.33 -8.33 13.79
C GLY A 482 -32.52 -9.80 13.48
N LEU A 483 -31.46 -10.40 12.93
CA LEU A 483 -31.37 -11.85 12.72
C LEU A 483 -30.69 -12.48 13.93
N HIS A 484 -31.47 -13.22 14.73
CA HIS A 484 -30.98 -13.95 15.89
C HIS A 484 -30.41 -15.27 15.41
N ILE A 485 -29.16 -15.56 15.72
CA ILE A 485 -28.47 -16.81 15.42
C ILE A 485 -27.95 -17.42 16.72
N VAL A 486 -28.04 -18.74 16.84
CA VAL A 486 -27.46 -19.48 17.98
C VAL A 486 -26.11 -20.04 17.55
N MET A 487 -25.06 -19.72 18.30
CA MET A 487 -23.72 -20.23 18.05
C MET A 487 -23.70 -21.77 18.15
N PRO A 488 -22.97 -22.48 17.26
CA PRO A 488 -22.78 -23.93 17.38
C PRO A 488 -22.24 -24.35 18.75
N ALA A 489 -22.55 -25.58 19.17
CA ALA A 489 -22.03 -26.14 20.42
C ALA A 489 -20.49 -26.28 20.39
N GLN A 490 -19.92 -26.61 19.22
CA GLN A 490 -18.48 -26.68 19.02
C GLN A 490 -17.97 -25.48 18.22
N ILE A 491 -16.92 -24.84 18.74
CA ILE A 491 -16.26 -23.71 18.10
C ILE A 491 -15.79 -24.10 16.68
N PRO A 492 -16.31 -23.45 15.62
CA PRO A 492 -15.85 -23.76 14.26
C PRO A 492 -14.43 -23.26 14.01
N ASN A 493 -14.15 -22.04 14.47
CA ASN A 493 -12.84 -21.41 14.42
C ASN A 493 -12.81 -20.22 15.41
N SER A 494 -11.75 -20.13 16.21
CA SER A 494 -11.63 -19.10 17.26
C SER A 494 -11.18 -17.73 16.76
N ILE A 495 -10.53 -17.65 15.60
CA ILE A 495 -10.08 -16.39 15.01
C ILE A 495 -11.30 -15.62 14.51
N ALA A 496 -12.04 -16.22 13.59
CA ALA A 496 -13.29 -15.66 13.08
C ALA A 496 -14.16 -16.78 12.53
N THR A 497 -15.47 -16.72 12.82
CA THR A 497 -16.46 -17.70 12.34
C THR A 497 -17.34 -17.07 11.29
N VAL A 498 -17.49 -17.75 10.15
CA VAL A 498 -18.37 -17.32 9.05
C VAL A 498 -19.72 -18.00 9.13
N PHE A 499 -20.78 -17.21 9.04
CA PHE A 499 -22.14 -17.66 8.80
C PHE A 499 -22.52 -17.36 7.35
N LYS A 500 -22.82 -18.43 6.60
CA LYS A 500 -23.33 -18.37 5.23
C LYS A 500 -24.85 -18.29 5.28
N ILE A 501 -25.38 -17.13 4.92
CA ILE A 501 -26.81 -16.82 4.93
C ILE A 501 -27.30 -16.90 3.47
N LYS A 502 -27.98 -17.99 3.11
CA LYS A 502 -28.59 -18.12 1.78
C LYS A 502 -29.84 -17.26 1.70
N THR A 503 -29.98 -16.54 0.59
CA THR A 503 -31.04 -15.55 0.42
C THR A 503 -31.67 -15.57 -0.96
N SER A 504 -32.93 -15.17 -1.01
CA SER A 504 -33.62 -14.75 -2.23
C SER A 504 -34.10 -13.31 -2.11
N GLY A 505 -34.36 -12.67 -3.25
CA GLY A 505 -34.68 -11.25 -3.30
C GLY A 505 -33.46 -10.34 -3.08
N LYS A 506 -33.71 -9.03 -2.98
CA LYS A 506 -32.68 -8.00 -2.81
C LYS A 506 -32.86 -7.26 -1.50
N ALA A 507 -31.73 -7.05 -0.83
CA ALA A 507 -31.61 -6.18 0.32
C ALA A 507 -31.44 -4.73 -0.14
N ILE A 508 -32.18 -3.80 0.44
CA ILE A 508 -32.01 -2.35 0.23
C ILE A 508 -31.94 -1.69 1.60
N LEU A 509 -31.02 -0.74 1.80
CA LEU A 509 -31.03 0.06 3.01
C LEU A 509 -32.22 1.02 2.97
N LYS A 510 -33.05 1.00 4.01
CA LYS A 510 -33.99 2.11 4.22
C LYS A 510 -33.14 3.32 4.59
N HIS A 511 -33.17 4.36 3.75
CA HIS A 511 -32.70 5.66 4.20
C HIS A 511 -33.55 6.03 5.42
N ILE A 512 -32.92 6.13 6.58
CA ILE A 512 -33.53 6.81 7.72
C ILE A 512 -33.55 8.26 7.28
N MET A 513 -34.74 8.77 6.92
CA MET A 513 -34.96 10.20 6.72
C MET A 513 -34.60 10.98 7.98
#